data_AF-A0A6I3X5L6-F1
#
_entry.id   AF-A0A6I3X5L6-F1
#
_cell.length_a   1.000
_cell.length_b   1.000
_cell.length_c   1.000
_cell.angle_alpha   90.00
_cell.angle_beta   90.00
_cell.angle_gamma   90.00
#
_symmetry.space_group_name_H-M   'P 1'
#
loop_
_entity.id
_entity.type
_entity.pdbx_description
1 polymer ?
#
loop_
_entity_poly.entity_id
_entity_poly.type
_entity_poly.pdbx_seq_one_letter_code
_entity_poly.pdbx_strand_id
1 'polypeptide(L)'
;MTQYQSDLHSNARTARGTLQEVVAGEPGKHPSWRHDGQSQHREPQASALPLAPKEANATGLAAHATPPARRVGIMGSTATSMDIARSLLDADIPVTLFDLAQDGLDKATAAMRSTYHEAFAAGRLTAAQRDRRVALLAGTVNLHHLKDCDVIIDALCAGTGGEETVLRRLHEVVRPGAIVMTCASHGDIDRVASLTRNPDNVLGLQASAGADGSRAWQITPGKATSALALARAAGLLGNLGKPRHAFDVQPQPEGLQ
;
A
#
# COMPACT_ATOMS: atom_id res chain seq x y z
N MET A 1 -31.16 15.58 -24.42
CA MET A 1 -29.84 16.16 -24.75
C MET A 1 -29.69 17.40 -23.87
N THR A 2 -29.24 17.16 -22.64
CA THR A 2 -29.55 18.01 -21.49
C THR A 2 -28.27 18.69 -21.00
N GLN A 3 -28.28 20.03 -21.03
CA GLN A 3 -27.66 20.96 -20.07
C GLN A 3 -26.42 20.47 -19.27
N TYR A 4 -25.25 20.42 -19.92
CA TYR A 4 -23.97 20.14 -19.22
C TYR A 4 -22.76 20.89 -19.84
N GLN A 5 -22.95 22.09 -20.40
CA GLN A 5 -21.84 22.82 -21.07
C GLN A 5 -21.72 24.32 -20.76
N SER A 6 -22.40 24.89 -19.77
CA SER A 6 -22.30 26.34 -19.51
C SER A 6 -21.30 26.80 -18.45
N ASP A 7 -20.74 25.92 -17.61
CA ASP A 7 -20.14 26.40 -16.33
C ASP A 7 -18.61 26.19 -16.21
N LEU A 8 -17.86 26.20 -17.31
CA LEU A 8 -16.39 26.06 -17.30
C LEU A 8 -15.60 27.36 -17.56
N HIS A 9 -16.22 28.53 -17.44
CA HIS A 9 -15.53 29.82 -17.59
C HIS A 9 -15.78 30.76 -16.40
N SER A 10 -15.01 30.61 -15.32
CA SER A 10 -14.63 31.77 -14.49
C SER A 10 -13.44 31.46 -13.57
N ASN A 11 -12.48 32.39 -13.56
CA ASN A 11 -11.44 32.63 -12.55
C ASN A 11 -10.04 32.02 -12.78
N ALA A 12 -9.38 32.56 -13.81
CA ALA A 12 -7.93 32.78 -13.81
C ALA A 12 -7.62 34.28 -13.57
N ARG A 13 -6.83 34.56 -12.52
CA ARG A 13 -6.03 35.78 -12.18
C ARG A 13 -6.14 36.05 -10.66
N THR A 14 -5.07 36.07 -9.87
CA THR A 14 -4.11 37.20 -9.69
C THR A 14 -2.93 36.71 -8.82
N ALA A 15 -1.68 36.65 -9.34
CA ALA A 15 -0.52 37.55 -9.13
C ALA A 15 0.01 37.64 -7.67
N ARG A 16 1.22 37.10 -7.36
CA ARG A 16 2.59 37.71 -7.38
C ARG A 16 3.04 38.37 -6.06
N GLY A 17 4.25 37.99 -5.62
CA GLY A 17 5.16 38.71 -4.72
C GLY A 17 5.95 37.73 -3.83
N THR A 18 7.24 37.86 -3.47
CA THR A 18 8.39 38.70 -3.89
C THR A 18 9.64 38.08 -3.18
N LEU A 19 10.84 38.34 -3.71
CA LEU A 19 12.18 37.91 -3.22
C LEU A 19 12.72 38.73 -2.03
N GLN A 20 13.56 38.12 -1.17
CA GLN A 20 14.85 38.60 -0.56
C GLN A 20 15.23 37.71 0.66
N GLU A 21 16.29 36.88 0.61
CA GLU A 21 17.73 37.11 0.94
C GLU A 21 18.04 37.47 2.41
N VAL A 22 18.88 36.64 3.09
CA VAL A 22 20.05 36.97 3.96
C VAL A 22 20.84 35.64 4.21
N VAL A 23 21.93 35.33 3.49
CA VAL A 23 23.39 35.55 3.73
C VAL A 23 24.10 34.59 4.73
N ALA A 24 24.96 33.77 4.12
CA ALA A 24 26.35 33.35 4.43
C ALA A 24 26.80 32.76 5.78
N GLY A 25 27.55 31.66 5.67
CA GLY A 25 28.57 31.20 6.62
C GLY A 25 29.42 30.07 6.02
N GLU A 26 30.69 30.36 5.72
CA GLU A 26 31.71 29.41 5.24
C GLU A 26 33.07 29.75 5.93
N PRO A 27 34.16 28.95 5.80
CA PRO A 27 34.50 27.76 6.60
C PRO A 27 35.82 27.94 7.41
N GLY A 28 36.11 27.03 8.36
CA GLY A 28 37.30 27.16 9.23
C GLY A 28 37.91 25.87 9.78
N LYS A 29 38.91 25.35 9.06
CA LYS A 29 40.22 24.79 9.50
C LYS A 29 40.28 23.60 10.47
N HIS A 30 40.84 22.49 9.95
CA HIS A 30 41.53 21.42 10.68
C HIS A 30 42.82 21.91 11.38
N PRO A 31 43.22 21.22 12.46
CA PRO A 31 44.59 20.68 12.49
C PRO A 31 44.67 19.21 12.92
N SER A 32 45.71 18.57 12.39
CA SER A 32 46.19 17.19 12.57
C SER A 32 46.89 16.95 13.91
N TRP A 33 46.70 15.77 14.50
CA TRP A 33 47.69 15.13 15.40
C TRP A 33 47.70 13.60 15.25
N ARG A 34 48.90 13.04 15.04
CA ARG A 34 49.36 11.67 15.35
C ARG A 34 50.26 11.82 16.61
N HIS A 35 50.53 10.88 17.52
CA HIS A 35 50.42 9.42 17.63
C HIS A 35 50.60 9.03 19.14
N ASP A 36 50.36 7.75 19.43
CA ASP A 36 50.87 6.91 20.54
C ASP A 36 50.18 6.85 21.92
N GLY A 37 49.79 5.63 22.32
CA GLY A 37 49.48 5.31 23.73
C GLY A 37 48.55 4.10 24.01
N GLN A 38 49.01 2.88 23.69
CA GLN A 38 48.73 1.59 24.37
C GLN A 38 47.32 1.23 24.92
N SER A 39 46.71 0.25 24.23
CA SER A 39 46.17 -1.03 24.73
C SER A 39 45.46 -1.12 26.09
N GLN A 40 44.13 -1.29 26.05
CA GLN A 40 43.43 -2.20 26.97
C GLN A 40 42.37 -3.03 26.22
N HIS A 41 42.46 -4.34 26.45
CA HIS A 41 41.56 -5.38 25.93
C HIS A 41 40.08 -5.09 26.21
N ARG A 42 39.24 -5.22 25.18
CA ARG A 42 37.83 -5.61 25.32
C ARG A 42 37.43 -6.60 24.22
N GLU A 43 36.62 -7.56 24.64
CA GLU A 43 36.19 -8.78 23.96
C GLU A 43 35.63 -8.59 22.54
N PRO A 44 35.75 -9.59 21.66
CA PRO A 44 35.18 -9.52 20.32
C PRO A 44 33.65 -9.56 20.39
N GLN A 45 32.99 -8.44 20.09
CA GLN A 45 31.58 -8.45 19.75
C GLN A 45 31.40 -9.23 18.45
N ALA A 46 30.54 -10.24 18.52
CA ALA A 46 30.23 -11.15 17.43
C ALA A 46 29.88 -10.39 16.14
N SER A 47 30.67 -10.68 15.10
CA SER A 47 30.38 -10.36 13.72
C SER A 47 28.99 -10.87 13.34
N ALA A 48 28.04 -9.96 13.13
CA ALA A 48 26.79 -10.28 12.46
C ALA A 48 27.10 -10.55 10.98
N LEU A 49 27.20 -11.84 10.64
CA LEU A 49 27.22 -12.31 9.26
C LEU A 49 26.03 -11.73 8.49
N PRO A 50 26.21 -11.28 7.23
CA PRO A 50 25.08 -10.88 6.40
C PRO A 50 24.20 -12.11 6.16
N LEU A 51 22.98 -12.10 6.70
CA LEU A 51 21.94 -13.05 6.33
C LEU A 51 21.59 -12.81 4.86
N ALA A 52 22.22 -13.60 3.99
CA ALA A 52 21.76 -13.75 2.62
C ALA A 52 20.28 -14.19 2.65
N PRO A 53 19.40 -13.58 1.84
CA PRO A 53 18.02 -14.03 1.77
C PRO A 53 18.01 -15.48 1.29
N LYS A 54 17.59 -16.40 2.16
CA LYS A 54 17.20 -17.75 1.73
C LYS A 54 15.96 -17.58 0.88
N GLU A 55 16.08 -17.89 -0.40
CA GLU A 55 14.93 -18.11 -1.27
C GLU A 55 14.08 -19.22 -0.65
N ALA A 56 13.00 -18.83 0.02
CA ALA A 56 11.97 -19.76 0.45
C ALA A 56 11.26 -20.23 -0.82
N ASN A 57 11.51 -21.48 -1.17
CA ASN A 57 10.90 -22.15 -2.30
C ASN A 57 9.37 -22.20 -2.07
N ALA A 58 8.63 -21.33 -2.76
CA ALA A 58 7.17 -21.31 -2.77
C ALA A 58 6.66 -22.52 -3.57
N THR A 59 6.92 -23.72 -3.08
CA THR A 59 6.51 -24.97 -3.72
C THR A 59 5.25 -25.48 -3.04
N GLY A 60 4.08 -25.23 -3.62
CA GLY A 60 2.91 -26.09 -3.37
C GLY A 60 1.52 -25.47 -3.27
N LEU A 61 1.35 -24.14 -3.15
CA LEU A 61 0.02 -23.55 -3.37
C LEU A 61 -0.12 -23.28 -4.86
N ALA A 62 -0.94 -24.08 -5.55
CA ALA A 62 -1.24 -23.89 -6.95
C ALA A 62 -1.92 -22.52 -7.19
N ALA A 63 -1.12 -21.47 -7.33
CA ALA A 63 -1.54 -20.12 -7.71
C ALA A 63 -2.28 -20.09 -9.06
N HIS A 64 -2.23 -21.19 -9.81
CA HIS A 64 -2.83 -21.36 -11.13
C HIS A 64 -4.33 -21.72 -11.13
N ALA A 65 -4.94 -22.03 -9.99
CA ALA A 65 -6.33 -22.49 -9.94
C ALA A 65 -7.36 -21.41 -9.57
N THR A 66 -6.95 -20.17 -9.29
CA THR A 66 -7.90 -19.13 -8.85
C THR A 66 -7.97 -17.95 -9.84
N PRO A 67 -9.17 -17.47 -10.20
CA PRO A 67 -9.31 -16.34 -11.10
C PRO A 67 -8.57 -15.10 -10.57
N PRO A 68 -7.89 -14.33 -11.45
CA PRO A 68 -7.26 -13.08 -11.04
C PRO A 68 -8.31 -12.09 -10.52
N ALA A 69 -7.91 -11.27 -9.54
CA ALA A 69 -8.78 -10.22 -9.02
C ALA A 69 -9.11 -9.22 -10.14
N ARG A 70 -10.40 -9.00 -10.40
CA ARG A 70 -10.87 -8.11 -11.47
C ARG A 70 -11.03 -6.67 -10.98
N ARG A 71 -11.21 -6.49 -9.67
CA ARG A 71 -11.35 -5.18 -9.02
C ARG A 71 -10.92 -5.28 -7.57
N VAL A 72 -10.17 -4.28 -7.11
CA VAL A 72 -9.71 -4.16 -5.73
C VAL A 72 -10.33 -2.93 -5.09
N GLY A 73 -10.88 -3.09 -3.89
CA GLY A 73 -11.26 -1.99 -3.02
C GLY A 73 -10.11 -1.67 -2.07
N ILE A 74 -9.81 -0.39 -1.86
CA ILE A 74 -8.85 0.02 -0.83
C ILE A 74 -9.56 0.98 0.11
N MET A 75 -9.47 0.73 1.41
CA MET A 75 -10.07 1.57 2.43
C MET A 75 -9.01 2.43 3.11
N GLY A 76 -9.28 3.72 3.20
CA GLY A 76 -8.37 4.73 3.73
C GLY A 76 -7.46 5.29 2.66
N SER A 77 -7.25 6.60 2.69
CA SER A 77 -6.40 7.33 1.74
C SER A 77 -5.00 7.66 2.28
N THR A 78 -4.39 6.73 3.04
CA THR A 78 -3.05 6.90 3.61
C THR A 78 -1.96 6.80 2.54
N ALA A 79 -0.74 7.27 2.83
CA ALA A 79 0.40 7.12 1.91
C ALA A 79 0.63 5.64 1.51
N THR A 80 0.50 4.71 2.46
CA THR A 80 0.59 3.26 2.22
C THR A 80 -0.51 2.77 1.27
N SER A 81 -1.76 3.19 1.51
CA SER A 81 -2.89 2.88 0.64
C SER A 81 -2.65 3.37 -0.80
N MET A 82 -2.07 4.56 -0.95
CA MET A 82 -1.77 5.15 -2.26
C MET A 82 -0.64 4.41 -2.98
N ASP A 83 0.37 3.92 -2.26
CA ASP A 83 1.42 3.10 -2.86
C ASP A 83 0.88 1.75 -3.35
N ILE A 84 0.03 1.10 -2.56
CA ILE A 84 -0.69 -0.13 -2.98
C ILE A 84 -1.55 0.15 -4.21
N ALA A 85 -2.35 1.22 -4.19
CA ALA A 85 -3.18 1.61 -5.30
C ALA A 85 -2.36 1.79 -6.58
N ARG A 86 -1.20 2.45 -6.49
CA ARG A 86 -0.32 2.67 -7.64
C ARG A 86 0.19 1.35 -8.22
N SER A 87 0.65 0.43 -7.38
CA SER A 87 1.11 -0.89 -7.83
C SER A 87 0.02 -1.68 -8.55
N LEU A 88 -1.23 -1.60 -8.08
CA LEU A 88 -2.37 -2.25 -8.73
C LEU A 88 -2.70 -1.61 -10.09
N LEU A 89 -2.76 -0.28 -10.14
CA LEU A 89 -3.04 0.47 -11.37
C LEU A 89 -1.95 0.26 -12.43
N ASP A 90 -0.68 0.20 -12.01
CA ASP A 90 0.45 -0.08 -12.90
C ASP A 90 0.42 -1.50 -13.46
N ALA A 91 -0.21 -2.44 -12.75
CA ALA A 91 -0.51 -3.80 -13.18
C ALA A 91 -1.85 -3.93 -13.93
N ASP A 92 -2.49 -2.81 -14.31
CA ASP A 92 -3.77 -2.75 -15.01
C ASP A 92 -4.96 -3.33 -14.22
N ILE A 93 -4.91 -3.29 -12.89
CA ILE A 93 -5.97 -3.77 -12.00
C ILE A 93 -6.83 -2.56 -11.54
N PRO A 94 -8.16 -2.56 -11.80
CA PRO A 94 -9.06 -1.51 -11.35
C PRO A 94 -9.08 -1.34 -9.82
N VAL A 95 -9.01 -0.10 -9.35
CA VAL A 95 -9.02 0.26 -7.93
C VAL A 95 -10.22 1.16 -7.61
N THR A 96 -10.97 0.81 -6.57
CA THR A 96 -11.97 1.69 -5.95
C THR A 96 -11.44 2.12 -4.58
N LEU A 97 -11.00 3.37 -4.47
CA LEU A 97 -10.51 3.97 -3.23
C LEU A 97 -11.69 4.51 -2.41
N PHE A 98 -11.85 4.01 -1.20
CA PHE A 98 -12.83 4.47 -0.23
C PHE A 98 -12.14 5.30 0.85
N ASP A 99 -12.73 6.43 1.21
CA ASP A 99 -12.38 7.16 2.42
C ASP A 99 -13.65 7.59 3.18
N LEU A 100 -13.51 7.86 4.48
CA LEU A 100 -14.60 8.35 5.32
C LEU A 100 -14.89 9.84 5.05
N ALA A 101 -13.88 10.60 4.63
CA ALA A 101 -13.99 12.04 4.38
C ALA A 101 -13.75 12.36 2.90
N GLN A 102 -14.68 13.12 2.30
CA GLN A 102 -14.57 13.56 0.91
C GLN A 102 -13.27 14.34 0.66
N ASP A 103 -12.88 15.22 1.58
CA ASP A 103 -11.64 15.99 1.49
C ASP A 103 -10.38 15.11 1.43
N GLY A 104 -10.35 14.01 2.19
CA GLY A 104 -9.25 13.04 2.18
C GLY A 104 -9.18 12.31 0.84
N LEU A 105 -10.33 11.84 0.37
CA LEU A 105 -10.49 11.19 -0.92
C LEU A 105 -10.07 12.08 -2.09
N ASP A 106 -10.50 13.34 -2.11
CA ASP A 106 -10.20 14.29 -3.17
C ASP A 106 -8.71 14.59 -3.25
N LYS A 107 -8.07 14.83 -2.10
CA LYS A 107 -6.62 15.03 -2.02
C LYS A 107 -5.85 13.83 -2.56
N ALA A 108 -6.23 12.63 -2.13
CA ALA A 108 -5.55 11.40 -2.53
C ALA A 108 -5.72 11.09 -4.02
N THR A 109 -6.94 11.17 -4.53
CA THR A 109 -7.21 10.93 -5.96
C THR A 109 -6.55 11.98 -6.85
N ALA A 110 -6.52 13.25 -6.44
CA ALA A 110 -5.80 14.31 -7.14
C ALA A 110 -4.28 14.05 -7.15
N ALA A 111 -3.70 13.67 -6.01
CA ALA A 111 -2.27 13.36 -5.90
C ALA A 111 -1.86 12.17 -6.80
N MET A 112 -2.70 11.11 -6.87
CA MET A 112 -2.46 9.99 -7.77
C MET A 112 -2.49 10.41 -9.24
N ARG A 113 -3.47 11.22 -9.64
CA ARG A 113 -3.56 11.76 -11.00
C ARG A 113 -2.35 12.64 -11.34
N SER A 114 -1.92 13.50 -10.42
CA SER A 114 -0.70 14.31 -10.59
C SER A 114 0.53 13.44 -10.81
N THR A 115 0.70 12.38 -10.00
CA THR A 115 1.83 11.45 -10.13
C THR A 115 1.92 10.85 -11.54
N TYR A 116 0.79 10.43 -12.12
CA TYR A 116 0.77 9.89 -13.48
C TYR A 116 1.01 10.95 -14.55
N HIS A 117 0.50 12.17 -14.34
CA HIS A 117 0.78 13.29 -15.23
C HIS A 117 2.28 13.64 -15.25
N GLU A 118 2.91 13.71 -14.09
CA GLU A 118 4.35 13.96 -13.93
C GLU A 118 5.19 12.83 -14.56
N ALA A 119 4.80 11.57 -14.40
CA ALA A 119 5.46 10.45 -15.05
C ALA A 119 5.38 10.53 -16.59
N PHE A 120 4.23 10.94 -17.14
CA PHE A 120 4.07 11.23 -18.57
C PHE A 120 4.95 12.41 -19.02
N ALA A 121 4.93 13.54 -18.29
CA ALA A 121 5.73 14.72 -18.60
C ALA A 121 7.24 14.41 -18.58
N ALA A 122 7.66 13.52 -17.69
CA ALA A 122 9.03 13.02 -17.61
C ALA A 122 9.38 11.95 -18.66
N GLY A 123 8.48 11.63 -19.60
CA GLY A 123 8.70 10.64 -20.66
C GLY A 123 8.71 9.18 -20.19
N ARG A 124 8.31 8.90 -18.94
CA ARG A 124 8.27 7.53 -18.38
C ARG A 124 7.00 6.77 -18.78
N LEU A 125 5.98 7.46 -19.26
CA LEU A 125 4.73 6.89 -19.75
C LEU A 125 4.32 7.52 -21.08
N THR A 126 3.63 6.74 -21.90
CA THR A 126 2.84 7.28 -23.03
C THR A 126 1.54 7.91 -22.53
N ALA A 127 0.92 8.78 -23.35
CA ALA A 127 -0.39 9.36 -23.03
C ALA A 127 -1.45 8.26 -22.82
N ALA A 128 -1.45 7.22 -23.66
CA ALA A 128 -2.38 6.10 -23.55
C ALA A 128 -2.21 5.32 -22.24
N GLN A 129 -0.97 5.07 -21.79
CA GLN A 129 -0.72 4.41 -20.51
C GLN A 129 -1.19 5.27 -19.33
N ARG A 130 -0.90 6.58 -19.36
CA ARG A 130 -1.38 7.53 -18.34
C ARG A 130 -2.90 7.51 -18.25
N ASP A 131 -3.58 7.70 -19.38
CA ASP A 131 -5.04 7.81 -19.43
C ASP A 131 -5.73 6.52 -19.00
N ARG A 132 -5.18 5.36 -19.40
CA ARG A 132 -5.63 4.05 -18.93
C ARG A 132 -5.51 3.91 -17.42
N ARG A 133 -4.35 4.20 -16.83
CA ARG A 133 -4.14 4.08 -15.37
C ARG A 133 -5.01 5.02 -14.58
N VAL A 134 -5.20 6.25 -15.04
CA VAL A 134 -6.11 7.22 -14.41
C VAL A 134 -7.56 6.75 -14.48
N ALA A 135 -7.99 6.16 -15.61
CA ALA A 135 -9.36 5.64 -15.77
C ALA A 135 -9.66 4.41 -14.90
N LEU A 136 -8.63 3.67 -14.48
CA LEU A 136 -8.77 2.52 -13.58
C LEU A 136 -8.98 2.90 -12.11
N LEU A 137 -8.79 4.17 -11.74
CA LEU A 137 -8.99 4.66 -10.37
C LEU A 137 -10.37 5.33 -10.22
N ALA A 138 -11.20 4.77 -9.34
CA ALA A 138 -12.42 5.38 -8.85
C ALA A 138 -12.28 5.77 -7.37
N GLY A 139 -12.89 6.89 -6.98
CA GLY A 139 -12.98 7.32 -5.58
C GLY A 139 -14.42 7.28 -5.08
N THR A 140 -14.63 6.95 -3.81
CA THR A 140 -15.97 6.91 -3.19
C THR A 140 -15.95 7.18 -1.69
N VAL A 141 -17.00 7.81 -1.16
CA VAL A 141 -17.32 7.83 0.28
C VAL A 141 -18.48 6.89 0.63
N ASN A 142 -18.97 6.13 -0.35
CA ASN A 142 -20.04 5.14 -0.21
C ASN A 142 -19.47 3.72 -0.26
N LEU A 143 -19.58 2.97 0.84
CA LEU A 143 -19.15 1.57 0.95
C LEU A 143 -19.84 0.66 -0.07
N HIS A 144 -21.08 0.95 -0.49
CA HIS A 144 -21.81 0.12 -1.48
C HIS A 144 -21.09 -0.01 -2.82
N HIS A 145 -20.20 0.93 -3.17
CA HIS A 145 -19.39 0.84 -4.38
C HIS A 145 -18.28 -0.22 -4.29
N LEU A 146 -18.03 -0.80 -3.10
CA LEU A 146 -17.07 -1.89 -2.88
C LEU A 146 -17.69 -3.29 -3.03
N LYS A 147 -19.01 -3.41 -3.23
CA LYS A 147 -19.72 -4.70 -3.25
C LYS A 147 -19.18 -5.68 -4.30
N ASP A 148 -18.72 -5.17 -5.44
CA ASP A 148 -18.27 -5.95 -6.59
C ASP A 148 -16.74 -6.19 -6.59
N CYS A 149 -16.02 -5.75 -5.54
CA CYS A 149 -14.59 -6.00 -5.41
C CYS A 149 -14.31 -7.46 -5.03
N ASP A 150 -13.29 -8.06 -5.64
CA ASP A 150 -12.83 -9.42 -5.31
C ASP A 150 -11.90 -9.45 -4.10
N VAL A 151 -11.21 -8.33 -3.87
CA VAL A 151 -10.25 -8.12 -2.79
C VAL A 151 -10.53 -6.76 -2.17
N ILE A 152 -10.58 -6.70 -0.85
CA ILE A 152 -10.54 -5.46 -0.09
C ILE A 152 -9.21 -5.38 0.64
N ILE A 153 -8.53 -4.25 0.51
CA ILE A 153 -7.36 -3.90 1.29
C ILE A 153 -7.81 -2.88 2.33
N ASP A 154 -7.81 -3.30 3.59
CA ASP A 154 -8.17 -2.45 4.71
C ASP A 154 -6.93 -1.75 5.27
N ALA A 155 -6.84 -0.45 5.05
CA ALA A 155 -5.75 0.40 5.50
C ALA A 155 -6.29 1.68 6.17
N LEU A 156 -7.43 1.56 6.86
CA LEU A 156 -7.90 2.61 7.76
C LEU A 156 -6.89 2.81 8.89
N CYS A 157 -6.65 4.06 9.27
CA CYS A 157 -5.70 4.37 10.33
C CYS A 157 -6.30 3.98 11.69
N ALA A 158 -5.60 3.14 12.45
CA ALA A 158 -6.02 2.76 13.80
C ALA A 158 -6.22 3.99 14.70
N GLY A 159 -7.27 3.98 15.52
CA GLY A 159 -7.52 5.00 16.55
C GLY A 159 -8.40 6.18 16.14
N THR A 160 -8.94 6.21 14.92
CA THR A 160 -9.91 7.26 14.50
C THR A 160 -11.28 7.11 15.16
N GLY A 161 -11.52 6.04 15.92
CA GLY A 161 -12.85 5.65 16.40
C GLY A 161 -13.75 5.19 15.25
N GLY A 162 -14.46 4.08 15.42
CA GLY A 162 -15.44 3.60 14.43
C GLY A 162 -14.90 2.72 13.30
N GLU A 163 -13.61 2.39 13.26
CA GLU A 163 -13.03 1.42 12.32
C GLU A 163 -13.78 0.09 12.34
N GLU A 164 -14.03 -0.47 13.53
CA GLU A 164 -14.83 -1.70 13.66
C GLU A 164 -16.24 -1.55 13.10
N THR A 165 -16.86 -0.38 13.28
CA THR A 165 -18.20 -0.11 12.74
C THR A 165 -18.17 -0.09 11.22
N VAL A 166 -17.14 0.52 10.63
CA VAL A 166 -16.95 0.58 9.18
C VAL A 166 -16.63 -0.81 8.63
N LEU A 167 -15.78 -1.60 9.30
CA LEU A 167 -15.48 -2.99 8.93
C LEU A 167 -16.73 -3.87 9.01
N ARG A 168 -17.53 -3.79 10.08
CA ARG A 168 -18.80 -4.53 10.17
C ARG A 168 -19.73 -4.19 8.99
N ARG A 169 -19.88 -2.90 8.66
CA ARG A 169 -20.68 -2.45 7.51
C ARG A 169 -20.11 -2.91 6.17
N LEU A 170 -18.79 -2.88 6.01
CA LEU A 170 -18.12 -3.43 4.83
C LEU A 170 -18.52 -4.89 4.62
N HIS A 171 -18.49 -5.71 5.68
CA HIS A 171 -18.82 -7.14 5.61
C HIS A 171 -20.29 -7.43 5.26
N GLU A 172 -21.19 -6.46 5.42
CA GLU A 172 -22.58 -6.56 4.95
C GLU A 172 -22.70 -6.30 3.44
N VAL A 173 -21.73 -5.61 2.85
CA VAL A 173 -21.77 -5.11 1.47
C VAL A 173 -20.92 -5.95 0.53
N VAL A 174 -19.74 -6.41 0.98
CA VAL A 174 -18.81 -7.17 0.14
C VAL A 174 -19.44 -8.47 -0.31
N ARG A 175 -19.24 -8.82 -1.58
CA ARG A 175 -19.74 -10.08 -2.13
C ARG A 175 -19.20 -11.29 -1.35
N PRO A 176 -19.98 -12.38 -1.25
CA PRO A 176 -19.47 -13.65 -0.76
C PRO A 176 -18.19 -14.08 -1.49
N GLY A 177 -17.20 -14.52 -0.72
CA GLY A 177 -15.89 -14.94 -1.24
C GLY A 177 -14.96 -13.80 -1.65
N ALA A 178 -15.25 -12.54 -1.34
CA ALA A 178 -14.22 -11.50 -1.33
C ALA A 178 -13.20 -11.78 -0.21
N ILE A 179 -11.92 -11.60 -0.49
CA ILE A 179 -10.87 -11.67 0.55
C ILE A 179 -10.62 -10.28 1.13
N VAL A 180 -10.30 -10.22 2.42
CA VAL A 180 -9.92 -8.99 3.11
C VAL A 180 -8.47 -9.10 3.57
N MET A 181 -7.66 -8.16 3.11
CA MET A 181 -6.25 -8.02 3.42
C MET A 181 -6.08 -6.78 4.31
N THR A 182 -6.00 -6.97 5.63
CA THR A 182 -5.89 -5.84 6.58
C THR A 182 -4.43 -5.46 6.80
N CYS A 183 -4.14 -4.16 6.81
CA CYS A 183 -2.84 -3.60 7.17
C CYS A 183 -2.66 -3.42 8.68
N ALA A 184 -3.61 -3.92 9.49
CA ALA A 184 -3.51 -3.93 10.94
C ALA A 184 -2.34 -4.79 11.44
N SER A 185 -1.96 -4.60 12.71
CA SER A 185 -0.87 -5.35 13.33
C SER A 185 -1.21 -6.84 13.49
N HIS A 186 -0.21 -7.70 13.73
CA HIS A 186 -0.39 -9.16 13.81
C HIS A 186 -1.46 -9.58 14.84
N GLY A 187 -1.53 -8.91 15.99
CA GLY A 187 -2.54 -9.19 17.03
C GLY A 187 -3.96 -8.78 16.65
N ASP A 188 -4.12 -7.95 15.62
CA ASP A 188 -5.40 -7.40 15.19
C ASP A 188 -6.05 -8.21 14.05
N ILE A 189 -5.33 -9.12 13.38
CA ILE A 189 -5.89 -9.89 12.24
C ILE A 189 -7.06 -10.78 12.71
N ASP A 190 -6.88 -11.52 13.81
CA ASP A 190 -7.94 -12.37 14.38
C ASP A 190 -9.10 -11.53 14.93
N ARG A 191 -8.80 -10.33 15.45
CA ARG A 191 -9.83 -9.38 15.87
C ARG A 191 -10.66 -8.95 14.67
N VAL A 192 -10.04 -8.50 13.58
CA VAL A 192 -10.73 -8.15 12.33
C VAL A 192 -11.54 -9.33 11.84
N ALA A 193 -10.97 -10.54 11.80
CA ALA A 193 -11.65 -11.77 11.38
C ALA A 193 -12.94 -12.02 12.17
N SER A 194 -12.95 -11.76 13.48
CA SER A 194 -14.12 -11.90 14.35
C SER A 194 -15.25 -10.91 14.06
N LEU A 195 -14.98 -9.81 13.36
CA LEU A 195 -15.96 -8.80 12.95
C LEU A 195 -16.68 -9.16 11.64
N THR A 196 -16.29 -10.28 11.02
CA THR A 196 -16.71 -10.65 9.67
C THR A 196 -17.59 -11.89 9.68
N ARG A 197 -18.36 -12.08 8.59
CA ARG A 197 -19.11 -13.33 8.36
C ARG A 197 -18.26 -14.44 7.74
N ASN A 198 -17.08 -14.10 7.20
CA ASN A 198 -16.19 -15.01 6.48
C ASN A 198 -14.75 -14.88 7.03
N PRO A 199 -14.52 -15.28 8.29
CA PRO A 199 -13.23 -15.11 8.96
C PRO A 199 -12.09 -15.85 8.24
N ASP A 200 -12.42 -16.89 7.49
CA ASP A 200 -11.51 -17.68 6.65
C ASP A 200 -10.97 -16.94 5.42
N ASN A 201 -11.54 -15.78 5.10
CA ASN A 201 -11.14 -14.93 3.99
C ASN A 201 -10.38 -13.68 4.44
N VAL A 202 -10.03 -13.58 5.73
CA VAL A 202 -9.25 -12.46 6.30
C VAL A 202 -7.80 -12.86 6.47
N LEU A 203 -6.87 -11.96 6.14
CA LEU A 203 -5.43 -12.11 6.32
C LEU A 203 -4.77 -10.73 6.49
N GLY A 204 -3.56 -10.71 7.03
CA GLY A 204 -2.73 -9.52 7.13
C GLY A 204 -1.95 -9.22 5.85
N LEU A 205 -1.76 -7.94 5.56
CA LEU A 205 -0.90 -7.41 4.50
C LEU A 205 0.02 -6.33 5.07
N GLN A 206 1.33 -6.53 4.95
CA GLN A 206 2.31 -5.50 5.29
C GLN A 206 3.11 -5.09 4.06
N ALA A 207 3.29 -3.78 3.91
CA ALA A 207 4.10 -3.17 2.87
C ALA A 207 5.42 -2.69 3.47
N SER A 208 6.55 -3.03 2.86
CA SER A 208 7.84 -2.49 3.22
C SER A 208 8.53 -1.85 2.01
N ALA A 209 9.20 -0.73 2.24
CA ALA A 209 9.97 -0.06 1.21
C ALA A 209 11.44 -0.51 1.30
N GLY A 210 11.99 -0.96 0.17
CA GLY A 210 13.42 -1.22 0.04
C GLY A 210 14.20 0.09 -0.13
N ALA A 211 15.46 0.09 0.30
CA ALA A 211 16.37 1.24 0.16
C ALA A 211 16.61 1.66 -1.31
N ASP A 212 16.35 0.76 -2.25
CA ASP A 212 16.46 0.95 -3.69
C ASP A 212 15.15 1.43 -4.35
N GLY A 213 14.13 1.75 -3.56
CA GLY A 213 12.81 2.16 -4.04
C GLY A 213 11.87 1.00 -4.38
N SER A 214 12.29 -0.26 -4.21
CA SER A 214 11.41 -1.42 -4.35
C SER A 214 10.35 -1.49 -3.24
N ARG A 215 9.34 -2.34 -3.41
CA ARG A 215 8.26 -2.58 -2.44
C ARG A 215 8.12 -4.08 -2.18
N ALA A 216 8.30 -4.55 -0.95
CA ALA A 216 7.97 -5.94 -0.62
C ALA A 216 6.60 -5.99 0.04
N TRP A 217 5.88 -7.08 -0.23
CA TRP A 217 4.57 -7.35 0.33
C TRP A 217 4.67 -8.63 1.14
N GLN A 218 4.30 -8.56 2.41
CA GLN A 218 4.25 -9.70 3.30
C GLN A 218 2.79 -10.05 3.59
N ILE A 219 2.46 -11.33 3.49
CA ILE A 219 1.16 -11.87 3.90
C ILE A 219 1.34 -12.60 5.23
N THR A 220 0.46 -12.30 6.17
CA THR A 220 0.38 -13.02 7.44
C THR A 220 -1.01 -13.66 7.56
N PRO A 221 -1.14 -14.99 7.64
CA PRO A 221 -2.44 -15.61 7.94
C PRO A 221 -2.90 -15.24 9.36
N GLY A 222 -4.21 -15.14 9.58
CA GLY A 222 -4.83 -15.28 10.90
C GLY A 222 -5.14 -16.75 11.21
N LYS A 223 -5.73 -17.02 12.38
CA LYS A 223 -6.07 -18.38 12.82
C LYS A 223 -7.09 -19.07 11.93
N ALA A 224 -8.05 -18.33 11.41
CA ALA A 224 -9.12 -18.86 10.57
C ALA A 224 -8.78 -18.90 9.08
N THR A 225 -7.73 -18.20 8.65
CA THR A 225 -7.42 -17.97 7.23
C THR A 225 -7.32 -19.27 6.44
N SER A 226 -8.11 -19.38 5.38
CA SER A 226 -8.11 -20.54 4.49
C SER A 226 -6.91 -20.55 3.55
N ALA A 227 -6.51 -21.74 3.12
CA ALA A 227 -5.51 -21.90 2.06
C ALA A 227 -5.91 -21.23 0.75
N LEU A 228 -7.22 -21.16 0.45
CA LEU A 228 -7.74 -20.47 -0.73
C LEU A 228 -7.52 -18.95 -0.65
N ALA A 229 -7.77 -18.34 0.52
CA ALA A 229 -7.52 -16.91 0.72
C ALA A 229 -6.04 -16.57 0.56
N LEU A 230 -5.15 -17.40 1.12
CA LEU A 230 -3.70 -17.28 0.93
C LEU A 230 -3.30 -17.40 -0.55
N ALA A 231 -3.82 -18.40 -1.27
CA ALA A 231 -3.52 -18.60 -2.69
C ALA A 231 -3.94 -17.38 -3.54
N ARG A 232 -5.12 -16.82 -3.26
CA ARG A 232 -5.64 -15.64 -3.98
C ARG A 232 -4.83 -14.39 -3.71
N ALA A 233 -4.47 -14.16 -2.46
CA ALA A 233 -3.66 -13.02 -2.09
C ALA A 233 -2.24 -13.14 -2.67
N ALA A 234 -1.61 -14.33 -2.60
CA ALA A 234 -0.33 -14.59 -3.26
C ALA A 234 -0.40 -14.40 -4.78
N GLY A 235 -1.48 -14.86 -5.42
CA GLY A 235 -1.72 -14.65 -6.85
C GLY A 235 -1.89 -13.18 -7.22
N LEU A 236 -2.60 -12.39 -6.41
CA LEU A 236 -2.73 -10.95 -6.60
C LEU A 236 -1.35 -10.27 -6.50
N LEU A 237 -0.63 -10.49 -5.40
CA LEU A 237 0.65 -9.81 -5.13
C LEU A 237 1.76 -10.25 -6.08
N GLY A 238 1.76 -11.52 -6.51
CA GLY A 238 2.68 -12.03 -7.52
C GLY A 238 2.53 -11.34 -8.88
N ASN A 239 1.33 -10.85 -9.20
CA ASN A 239 1.09 -10.05 -10.41
C ASN A 239 1.54 -8.59 -10.25
N LEU A 240 1.81 -8.13 -9.02
CA LEU A 240 2.30 -6.77 -8.75
C LEU A 240 3.82 -6.67 -8.92
N GLY A 241 4.53 -7.75 -9.28
CA GLY A 241 5.95 -7.65 -9.63
C GLY A 241 6.62 -8.92 -10.17
N LYS A 242 7.34 -8.74 -11.27
CA LYS A 242 8.74 -9.20 -11.37
C LYS A 242 9.61 -8.02 -11.85
N PRO A 243 10.83 -7.79 -11.32
CA PRO A 243 11.51 -8.49 -10.22
C PRO A 243 12.21 -7.52 -9.24
N ARG A 244 11.61 -7.16 -8.09
CA ARG A 244 12.32 -6.76 -6.83
C ARG A 244 11.45 -6.93 -5.58
N HIS A 245 10.49 -7.85 -5.59
CA HIS A 245 9.51 -7.96 -4.52
C HIS A 245 9.62 -9.37 -3.95
N ALA A 246 10.36 -9.51 -2.85
CA ALA A 246 10.41 -10.75 -2.10
C ALA A 246 9.02 -10.95 -1.48
N PHE A 247 8.36 -12.02 -1.90
CA PHE A 247 7.15 -12.50 -1.26
C PHE A 247 7.56 -13.42 -0.13
N ASP A 248 7.09 -13.15 1.08
CA ASP A 248 7.35 -13.98 2.25
C ASP A 248 6.03 -14.29 2.97
N VAL A 249 5.83 -15.57 3.26
CA VAL A 249 4.71 -16.07 4.06
C VAL A 249 5.32 -16.51 5.38
N GLN A 250 5.16 -15.68 6.41
CA GLN A 250 5.65 -16.04 7.72
C GLN A 250 4.72 -17.10 8.35
N PRO A 251 5.27 -18.20 8.90
CA PRO A 251 4.49 -19.08 9.76
C PRO A 251 4.04 -18.30 11.01
N GLN A 252 2.92 -18.72 11.61
CA GLN A 252 2.46 -18.16 12.88
C GLN A 252 3.60 -18.23 13.92
N PRO A 253 3.82 -17.18 14.74
CA PRO A 253 4.65 -17.34 15.91
C PRO A 253 4.00 -18.40 16.81
N GLU A 254 4.67 -19.54 17.00
CA GLU A 254 4.25 -20.54 17.96
C GLU A 254 4.28 -19.93 19.37
N GLY A 255 3.11 -19.70 19.95
CA GLY A 255 2.96 -19.45 21.38
C GLY A 255 2.49 -18.05 21.77
N LEU A 256 1.18 -17.91 21.95
CA LEU A 256 0.62 -17.38 23.20
C LEU A 256 -0.71 -18.11 23.42
N GLN A 257 -0.61 -19.17 24.24
CA GLN A 257 -1.77 -19.79 24.89
C GLN A 257 -2.29 -18.85 25.98
#